data_AF-A0A7C3FYL8-F1
#
_entry.id   AF-A0A7C3FYL8-F1
#
_cell.length_a   1.000
_cell.length_b   1.000
_cell.length_c   1.000
_cell.angle_alpha   90.00
_cell.angle_beta   90.00
_cell.angle_gamma   90.00
#
_symmetry.space_group_name_H-M   'P 1'
#
loop_
_entity.id
_entity.type
_entity.pdbx_description
1 polymer ?
#
loop_
_entity_poly.entity_id
_entity_poly.type
_entity_poly.pdbx_seq_one_letter_code
_entity_poly.pdbx_strand_id
1 'polypeptide(L)'
;KSSQKVEERGVFSSDSTIKGMKRDMQNILNTVGGGVGMMQDYGIEISRDGQLSLGSSKLNEKLDENPDNVQAFLAGGTFVKSDGSEVEVQGIFSEMEDTFAKYSKYGAILDDYQTSMQDRIDSLTEQRDKAIERLDSKYATLAKQWQMYDAMISKINAASQTFVQMANSLTDAQNNLN
;
A
#
# COMPACT_ATOMS: atom_id res chain seq x y z
N LYS A 1 -11.27 -18.11 -3.66
CA LYS A 1 -10.54 -18.74 -2.55
C LYS A 1 -9.51 -17.74 -2.04
N SER A 2 -9.59 -17.36 -0.76
CA SER A 2 -8.63 -16.48 -0.11
C SER A 2 -7.36 -17.28 0.22
N SER A 3 -6.31 -17.21 -0.60
CA SER A 3 -5.00 -17.76 -0.20
C SER A 3 -4.50 -17.00 1.04
N GLN A 4 -4.03 -17.74 2.04
CA GLN A 4 -3.47 -17.21 3.29
C GLN A 4 -2.01 -16.72 3.13
N LYS A 5 -1.38 -16.95 1.98
CA LYS A 5 0.00 -16.53 1.69
C LYS A 5 0.01 -15.21 0.91
N VAL A 6 0.67 -14.21 1.48
CA VAL A 6 0.79 -12.85 0.91
C VAL A 6 1.54 -12.86 -0.43
N GLU A 7 2.52 -13.74 -0.61
CA GLU A 7 3.31 -13.87 -1.84
C GLU A 7 2.49 -14.33 -3.05
N GLU A 8 1.53 -15.25 -2.87
CA GLU A 8 0.66 -15.72 -3.97
C GLU A 8 -0.44 -14.72 -4.32
N ARG A 9 -0.81 -13.84 -3.39
CA ARG A 9 -1.87 -12.85 -3.57
C ARG A 9 -1.38 -11.64 -4.38
N GLY A 10 -0.10 -11.30 -4.28
CA GLY A 10 0.49 -10.08 -4.83
C GLY A 10 0.41 -8.91 -3.85
N VAL A 11 1.41 -8.03 -3.89
CA VAL A 11 1.60 -6.93 -2.92
C VAL A 11 0.45 -5.91 -2.93
N PHE A 12 -0.28 -5.78 -4.04
CA PHE A 12 -1.42 -4.88 -4.18
C PHE A 12 -2.78 -5.58 -4.10
N SER A 13 -2.82 -6.86 -3.72
CA SER A 13 -4.05 -7.67 -3.65
C SER A 13 -5.13 -7.15 -2.70
N SER A 14 -4.74 -6.31 -1.75
CA SER A 14 -5.64 -5.70 -0.78
C SER A 14 -5.77 -4.19 -1.00
N ASP A 15 -5.08 -3.65 -1.99
CA ASP A 15 -5.07 -2.23 -2.26
C ASP A 15 -6.37 -1.79 -2.98
N SER A 16 -7.09 -0.85 -2.38
CA SER A 16 -8.35 -0.34 -2.92
C SER A 16 -8.16 0.51 -4.17
N THR A 17 -7.04 1.22 -4.26
CA THR A 17 -6.71 2.11 -5.37
C THR A 17 -6.45 1.31 -6.64
N ILE A 18 -5.60 0.29 -6.56
CA ILE A 18 -5.29 -0.63 -7.67
C ILE A 18 -6.53 -1.44 -8.06
N LYS A 19 -7.34 -1.88 -7.09
CA LYS A 19 -8.63 -2.54 -7.38
C LYS A 19 -9.63 -1.60 -8.05
N GLY A 20 -9.63 -0.33 -7.68
CA GLY A 20 -10.44 0.72 -8.31
C GLY A 20 -10.04 0.90 -9.77
N MET A 21 -8.75 1.15 -10.01
CA MET A 21 -8.19 1.27 -11.35
C MET A 21 -8.55 0.08 -12.25
N LYS A 22 -8.33 -1.15 -11.76
CA LYS A 22 -8.70 -2.35 -12.52
C LYS A 22 -10.18 -2.37 -12.89
N ARG A 23 -11.06 -2.00 -11.96
CA ARG A 23 -12.51 -1.99 -12.19
C ARG A 23 -12.91 -0.91 -13.18
N ASP A 24 -12.33 0.28 -13.07
CA ASP A 24 -12.64 1.40 -13.96
C ASP A 24 -12.15 1.12 -15.38
N MET A 25 -10.97 0.50 -15.53
CA MET A 25 -10.51 -0.06 -16.81
C MET A 25 -11.42 -1.15 -17.36
N GLN A 26 -11.95 -2.04 -16.51
CA GLN A 26 -12.91 -3.05 -16.96
C GLN A 26 -14.26 -2.43 -17.34
N ASN A 27 -14.69 -1.37 -16.65
CA ASN A 27 -15.97 -0.72 -16.89
C ASN A 27 -15.98 0.04 -18.20
N ILE A 28 -14.91 0.75 -18.55
CA ILE A 28 -14.85 1.44 -19.84
C ILE A 28 -14.95 0.48 -21.02
N LEU A 29 -14.42 -0.74 -20.88
CA LEU A 29 -14.50 -1.77 -21.90
C LEU A 29 -15.92 -2.36 -22.05
N ASN A 30 -16.79 -2.14 -21.05
CA ASN A 30 -18.20 -2.56 -21.07
C ASN A 30 -19.17 -1.41 -21.38
N THR A 31 -18.71 -0.16 -21.38
CA THR A 31 -19.54 1.04 -21.56
C THR A 31 -18.92 1.84 -22.70
N VAL A 32 -19.28 1.55 -23.95
CA VAL A 32 -18.45 1.97 -25.08
C VAL A 32 -19.21 2.78 -26.13
N GLY A 33 -18.59 3.86 -26.61
CA GLY A 33 -19.03 4.66 -27.75
C GLY A 33 -20.21 5.58 -27.47
N GLY A 34 -20.31 6.20 -26.29
CA GLY A 34 -21.45 7.08 -25.97
C GLY A 34 -22.83 6.39 -26.02
N GLY A 35 -22.87 5.05 -25.90
CA GLY A 35 -24.09 4.24 -25.97
C GLY A 35 -24.50 3.79 -27.37
N VAL A 36 -23.64 3.95 -28.40
CA VAL A 36 -23.95 3.55 -29.78
C VAL A 36 -23.63 2.08 -30.09
N GLY A 37 -22.92 1.36 -29.23
CA GLY A 37 -22.63 -0.07 -29.43
C GLY A 37 -21.69 -0.66 -28.37
N MET A 38 -21.35 -1.93 -28.50
CA MET A 38 -20.38 -2.61 -27.62
C MET A 38 -19.10 -2.97 -28.39
N MET A 39 -17.96 -3.08 -27.71
CA MET A 39 -16.69 -3.48 -28.35
C MET A 39 -16.77 -4.83 -29.07
N GLN A 40 -17.57 -5.75 -28.53
CA GLN A 40 -17.83 -7.06 -29.11
C GLN A 40 -18.54 -6.96 -30.46
N ASP A 41 -19.32 -5.90 -30.71
CA ASP A 41 -20.02 -5.67 -31.99
C ASP A 41 -19.02 -5.38 -33.12
N TYR A 42 -17.85 -4.83 -32.77
CA TYR A 42 -16.74 -4.53 -33.67
C TYR A 42 -15.63 -5.60 -33.62
N GLY A 43 -15.93 -6.76 -33.02
CA GLY A 43 -14.99 -7.88 -32.94
C GLY A 43 -13.89 -7.72 -31.90
N ILE A 44 -13.98 -6.75 -30.99
CA ILE A 44 -13.03 -6.62 -29.89
C ILE A 44 -13.61 -7.30 -28.66
N GLU A 45 -12.96 -8.38 -28.22
CA GLU A 45 -13.36 -9.15 -27.05
C GLU A 45 -12.36 -8.99 -25.92
N ILE A 46 -12.86 -9.11 -24.69
CA ILE A 46 -12.02 -9.17 -23.51
C ILE A 46 -12.34 -10.39 -22.67
N SER A 47 -11.30 -11.12 -22.30
CA SER A 47 -11.41 -12.25 -21.41
C SER A 47 -11.54 -11.79 -19.95
N ARG A 48 -11.95 -12.71 -19.06
CA ARG A 48 -12.09 -12.42 -17.62
C ARG A 48 -10.77 -12.03 -16.93
N ASP A 49 -9.66 -12.48 -17.47
CA ASP A 49 -8.30 -12.14 -17.05
C ASP A 49 -7.78 -10.84 -17.67
N GLY A 50 -8.55 -10.20 -18.56
CA GLY A 50 -8.24 -8.90 -19.15
C GLY A 50 -7.44 -8.97 -20.45
N GLN A 51 -7.32 -10.16 -21.06
CA GLN A 51 -6.70 -10.30 -22.37
C GLN A 51 -7.65 -9.80 -23.44
N LEU A 52 -7.16 -8.87 -24.27
CA LEU A 52 -7.85 -8.38 -25.46
C LEU A 52 -7.60 -9.33 -26.63
N SER A 53 -8.65 -9.67 -27.36
CA SER A 53 -8.58 -10.42 -28.61
C SER A 53 -9.39 -9.73 -29.70
N LEU A 54 -8.85 -9.77 -30.92
CA LEU A 54 -9.49 -9.18 -32.09
C LEU A 54 -9.99 -10.28 -33.03
N GLY A 55 -11.31 -10.33 -33.22
CA GLY A 55 -11.98 -11.11 -34.25
C GLY A 55 -11.97 -10.36 -35.58
N SER A 56 -10.89 -10.49 -36.35
CA SER A 56 -10.69 -9.75 -37.61
C SER A 56 -11.85 -9.91 -38.60
N SER A 57 -12.50 -11.08 -38.66
CA SER A 57 -13.64 -11.30 -39.55
C SER A 57 -14.82 -10.37 -39.24
N LYS A 58 -15.15 -10.17 -37.96
CA LYS A 58 -16.26 -9.32 -37.52
C LYS A 58 -15.93 -7.84 -37.68
N LEU A 59 -14.67 -7.47 -37.41
CA LEU A 59 -14.21 -6.10 -37.69
C LEU A 59 -14.30 -5.78 -39.19
N ASN A 60 -13.85 -6.69 -40.05
CA ASN A 60 -13.91 -6.50 -41.50
C ASN A 60 -15.36 -6.40 -41.99
N GLU A 61 -16.27 -7.24 -41.48
CA GLU A 61 -17.70 -7.14 -41.79
C GLU A 61 -18.26 -5.75 -41.44
N LYS A 62 -17.91 -5.19 -40.27
CA LYS A 62 -18.32 -3.84 -39.90
C LYS A 62 -17.69 -2.73 -40.74
N LEU A 63 -16.44 -2.91 -41.15
CA LEU A 63 -15.76 -1.99 -42.07
C LEU A 63 -16.40 -2.01 -43.46
N ASP A 64 -16.81 -3.17 -43.93
CA ASP A 64 -17.50 -3.33 -45.22
C ASP A 64 -18.93 -2.75 -45.17
N GLU A 65 -19.62 -2.85 -44.02
CA GLU A 65 -20.96 -2.28 -43.81
C GLU A 65 -20.94 -0.75 -43.74
N ASN A 66 -20.11 -0.16 -42.86
CA ASN A 66 -20.03 1.28 -42.68
C ASN A 66 -18.68 1.69 -42.03
N PRO A 67 -17.66 2.05 -42.84
CA PRO A 67 -16.34 2.38 -42.32
C PRO A 67 -16.35 3.68 -41.49
N ASP A 68 -17.22 4.63 -41.81
CA ASP A 68 -17.32 5.90 -41.08
C ASP A 68 -17.84 5.68 -39.66
N ASN A 69 -18.85 4.81 -39.48
CA ASN A 69 -19.34 4.43 -38.16
C ASN A 69 -18.30 3.66 -37.34
N VAL A 70 -17.49 2.80 -37.97
CA VAL A 70 -16.37 2.12 -37.29
C VAL A 70 -15.34 3.14 -36.83
N GLN A 71 -14.97 4.12 -37.67
CA GLN A 71 -14.08 5.19 -37.29
C GLN A 71 -14.65 6.03 -36.15
N ALA A 72 -15.91 6.45 -36.25
CA ALA A 72 -16.59 7.23 -35.23
C ALA A 72 -16.63 6.47 -33.89
N PHE A 73 -16.96 5.17 -33.92
CA PHE A 73 -16.94 4.34 -32.74
C PHE A 73 -15.54 4.26 -32.10
N LEU A 74 -14.49 3.99 -32.88
CA LEU A 74 -13.15 3.77 -32.34
C LEU A 74 -12.44 5.06 -31.92
N ALA A 75 -12.40 6.04 -32.83
CA ALA A 75 -11.58 7.25 -32.73
C ALA A 75 -12.40 8.52 -32.45
N GLY A 76 -13.73 8.45 -32.55
CA GLY A 76 -14.63 9.60 -32.36
C GLY A 76 -15.07 10.23 -33.69
N GLY A 77 -16.14 11.00 -33.62
CA GLY A 77 -16.77 11.70 -34.75
C GLY A 77 -18.26 11.43 -34.87
N THR A 78 -18.81 11.64 -36.06
CA THR A 78 -20.25 11.49 -36.33
C THR A 78 -20.61 10.03 -36.56
N PHE A 79 -21.51 9.50 -35.72
CA PHE A 79 -22.06 8.15 -35.85
C PHE A 79 -23.51 8.21 -36.35
N VAL A 80 -23.79 7.50 -37.44
CA VAL A 80 -25.13 7.40 -38.04
C VAL A 80 -25.83 6.16 -37.52
N LYS A 81 -26.92 6.34 -36.78
CA LYS A 81 -27.73 5.23 -36.27
C LYS A 81 -28.57 4.59 -37.37
N SER A 82 -29.10 3.41 -37.08
CA SER A 82 -29.96 2.65 -38.00
C SER A 82 -31.25 3.38 -38.40
N ASP A 83 -31.68 4.38 -37.62
CA ASP A 83 -32.83 5.24 -37.90
C ASP A 83 -32.48 6.47 -38.77
N GLY A 84 -31.21 6.62 -39.16
CA GLY A 84 -30.68 7.75 -39.92
C GLY A 84 -30.35 8.98 -39.08
N SER A 85 -30.50 8.94 -37.75
CA SER A 85 -30.08 10.03 -36.87
C SER A 85 -28.57 10.01 -36.63
N GLU A 86 -27.99 11.20 -36.52
CA GLU A 86 -26.55 11.38 -36.28
C GLU A 86 -26.30 11.71 -34.80
N VAL A 87 -25.24 11.14 -34.25
CA VAL A 87 -24.75 11.47 -32.91
C VAL A 87 -23.24 11.65 -32.94
N GLU A 88 -22.76 12.71 -32.29
CA GLU A 88 -21.33 12.86 -32.05
C GLU A 88 -20.89 11.95 -30.91
N VAL A 89 -19.85 11.16 -31.17
CA VAL A 89 -19.25 10.26 -30.19
C VAL A 89 -17.79 10.62 -29.96
N GLN A 90 -17.35 10.53 -28.71
CA GLN A 90 -15.95 10.77 -28.34
C GLN A 90 -15.01 9.67 -28.87
N GLY A 91 -15.54 8.47 -29.05
CA GLY A 91 -14.78 7.30 -29.48
C GLY A 91 -14.14 6.56 -28.30
N ILE A 92 -14.09 5.24 -28.41
CA ILE A 92 -13.68 4.37 -27.30
C ILE A 92 -12.23 4.63 -26.85
N PHE A 93 -11.34 4.95 -27.80
CA PHE A 93 -9.92 5.14 -27.46
C PHE A 93 -9.67 6.45 -26.71
N SER A 94 -10.43 7.50 -27.03
CA SER A 94 -10.35 8.75 -26.28
C SER A 94 -10.96 8.61 -24.89
N GLU A 95 -12.10 7.92 -24.76
CA GLU A 95 -12.66 7.60 -23.44
C GLU A 95 -11.64 6.80 -22.60
N MET A 96 -10.93 5.84 -23.22
CA MET A 96 -9.88 5.03 -22.56
C MET A 96 -8.74 5.91 -22.11
N GLU A 97 -8.23 6.77 -22.98
CA GLU A 97 -7.18 7.73 -22.66
C GLU A 97 -7.57 8.60 -21.46
N ASP A 98 -8.78 9.16 -21.43
CA ASP A 98 -9.28 9.97 -20.33
C ASP A 98 -9.34 9.20 -19.01
N THR A 99 -9.73 7.93 -19.07
CA THR A 99 -9.76 7.06 -17.89
C THR A 99 -8.35 6.73 -17.41
N PHE A 100 -7.44 6.37 -18.32
CA PHE A 100 -6.04 6.15 -17.97
C PHE A 100 -5.39 7.40 -17.39
N ALA A 101 -5.68 8.56 -17.95
CA ALA A 101 -5.16 9.85 -17.52
C ALA A 101 -5.51 10.19 -16.06
N LYS A 102 -6.68 9.76 -15.56
CA LYS A 102 -7.08 9.91 -14.14
C LYS A 102 -6.16 9.15 -13.17
N TYR A 103 -5.40 8.17 -13.66
CA TYR A 103 -4.49 7.37 -12.86
C TYR A 103 -3.02 7.68 -13.14
N SER A 104 -2.63 7.85 -14.40
CA SER A 104 -1.23 7.86 -14.82
C SER A 104 -0.60 9.26 -14.97
N LYS A 105 -1.40 10.33 -15.04
CA LYS A 105 -0.86 11.69 -15.15
C LYS A 105 -0.10 12.09 -13.88
N TYR A 106 0.81 13.05 -14.01
CA TYR A 106 1.45 13.67 -12.87
C TYR A 106 0.40 14.31 -11.94
N GLY A 107 0.52 14.12 -10.63
CA GLY A 107 -0.49 14.52 -9.64
C GLY A 107 -1.82 13.77 -9.76
N ALA A 108 -1.85 12.64 -10.46
CA ALA A 108 -3.02 11.78 -10.52
C ALA A 108 -2.95 10.69 -9.44
N ILE A 109 -3.95 9.79 -9.43
CA ILE A 109 -4.16 8.83 -8.35
C ILE A 109 -2.94 7.97 -8.04
N LEU A 110 -2.17 7.52 -9.05
CA LEU A 110 -1.00 6.68 -8.80
C LEU A 110 0.18 7.47 -8.21
N ASP A 111 0.31 8.75 -8.57
CA ASP A 111 1.34 9.65 -8.04
C ASP A 111 1.04 10.02 -6.58
N ASP A 112 -0.24 10.33 -6.27
CA ASP A 112 -0.71 10.54 -4.91
C ASP A 112 -0.54 9.28 -4.05
N TYR A 113 -0.86 8.12 -4.62
CA TYR A 113 -0.67 6.84 -3.95
C TYR A 113 0.82 6.59 -3.64
N GLN A 114 1.72 6.84 -4.60
CA GLN A 114 3.17 6.74 -4.39
C GLN A 114 3.65 7.68 -3.28
N THR A 115 3.21 8.95 -3.30
CA THR A 115 3.52 9.94 -2.25
C THR A 115 3.05 9.44 -0.88
N SER A 116 1.82 8.96 -0.77
CA SER A 116 1.28 8.44 0.49
C SER A 116 2.05 7.22 1.03
N MET A 117 2.57 6.36 0.14
CA MET A 117 3.42 5.24 0.52
C MET A 117 4.77 5.75 1.05
N GLN A 118 5.34 6.78 0.42
CA GLN A 118 6.60 7.38 0.87
C GLN A 118 6.44 8.05 2.25
N ASP A 119 5.39 8.85 2.45
CA ASP A 119 5.08 9.47 3.74
C ASP A 119 4.92 8.43 4.86
N ARG A 120 4.27 7.31 4.52
CA ARG A 120 4.13 6.19 5.45
C ARG A 120 5.47 5.55 5.78
N ILE A 121 6.34 5.36 4.80
CA ILE A 121 7.71 4.85 5.03
C ILE A 121 8.49 5.80 5.94
N ASP A 122 8.40 7.10 5.71
CA ASP A 122 9.12 8.11 6.48
C ASP A 122 8.62 8.16 7.93
N SER A 123 7.30 8.18 8.13
CA SER A 123 6.71 8.17 9.48
C SER A 123 7.01 6.88 10.26
N LEU A 124 7.08 5.72 9.60
CA LEU A 124 7.45 4.45 10.22
C LEU A 124 8.94 4.44 10.59
N THR A 125 9.78 5.04 9.75
CA THR A 125 11.21 5.21 10.00
C THR A 125 11.44 6.09 11.23
N GLU A 126 10.76 7.23 11.32
CA GLU A 126 10.85 8.12 12.48
C GLU A 126 10.37 7.46 13.77
N GLN A 127 9.26 6.70 13.72
CA GLN A 127 8.75 5.94 14.86
C GLN A 127 9.75 4.90 15.35
N ARG A 128 10.39 4.18 14.42
CA ARG A 128 11.44 3.22 14.74
C ARG A 128 12.60 3.91 15.45
N ASP A 129 13.08 5.04 14.94
CA ASP A 129 14.24 5.73 15.49
C ASP A 129 13.94 6.26 16.91
N LYS A 130 12.75 6.84 17.13
CA LYS A 130 12.27 7.21 18.48
C LYS A 130 12.15 6.02 19.42
N ALA A 131 11.75 4.84 18.92
CA ALA A 131 11.67 3.64 19.74
C ALA A 131 13.07 3.15 20.15
N ILE A 132 14.05 3.23 19.26
CA ILE A 132 15.46 2.91 19.54
C ILE A 132 16.01 3.87 20.60
N GLU A 133 15.81 5.18 20.45
CA GLU A 133 16.29 6.18 21.42
C GLU A 133 15.70 5.95 22.82
N ARG A 134 14.40 5.63 22.90
CA ARG A 134 13.74 5.28 24.17
C ARG A 134 14.34 4.00 24.78
N LEU A 135 14.66 3.01 23.96
CA LEU A 135 15.28 1.76 24.41
C LEU A 135 16.67 2.04 24.98
N ASP A 136 17.49 2.84 24.29
CA ASP A 136 18.83 3.22 24.73
C ASP A 136 18.80 4.00 26.05
N SER A 137 17.88 4.96 26.19
CA SER A 137 17.69 5.72 27.43
C SER A 137 17.29 4.82 28.61
N LYS A 138 16.44 3.80 28.36
CA LYS A 138 16.11 2.79 29.37
C LYS A 138 17.34 1.99 29.78
N TYR A 139 18.14 1.51 28.82
CA TYR A 139 19.37 0.79 29.13
C TYR A 139 20.37 1.64 29.90
N ALA A 140 20.56 2.91 29.52
CA ALA A 140 21.43 3.83 30.25
C ALA A 140 20.96 4.07 31.69
N THR A 141 19.65 4.18 31.90
CA THR A 141 19.06 4.30 33.25
C THR A 141 19.26 3.03 34.07
N LEU A 142 19.01 1.86 33.47
CA LEU A 142 19.23 0.57 34.12
C LEU A 142 20.72 0.38 34.48
N ALA A 143 21.65 0.80 33.63
CA ALA A 143 23.08 0.76 33.93
C ALA A 143 23.46 1.64 35.13
N LYS A 144 22.91 2.87 35.22
CA LYS A 144 23.10 3.74 36.40
C LYS A 144 22.51 3.14 37.67
N GLN A 145 21.30 2.59 37.60
CA GLN A 145 20.67 1.90 38.74
C GLN A 145 21.50 0.72 39.21
N TRP A 146 22.06 -0.06 38.27
CA TRP A 146 22.92 -1.19 38.58
C TRP A 146 24.19 -0.76 39.33
N GLN A 147 24.84 0.33 38.90
CA GLN A 147 25.98 0.92 39.62
C GLN A 147 25.61 1.41 41.03
N MET A 148 24.42 2.00 41.20
CA MET A 148 23.93 2.42 42.52
C MET A 148 23.67 1.22 43.44
N TYR A 149 23.10 0.14 42.92
CA TYR A 149 22.89 -1.09 43.67
C TYR A 149 24.22 -1.72 44.10
N ASP A 150 25.24 -1.72 43.24
CA ASP A 150 26.58 -2.22 43.59
C ASP A 150 27.21 -1.39 44.74
N ALA A 151 27.12 -0.06 44.66
CA ALA A 151 27.58 0.82 45.73
C ALA A 151 26.80 0.61 47.05
N MET A 152 25.49 0.36 46.97
CA MET A 152 24.66 0.06 48.13
C MET A 152 25.05 -1.28 48.77
N ILE A 153 25.28 -2.32 47.96
CA ILE A 153 25.78 -3.63 48.43
C ILE A 153 27.13 -3.45 49.14
N SER A 154 28.05 -2.68 48.56
CA SER A 154 29.34 -2.38 49.19
C SER A 154 29.18 -1.69 50.56
N LYS A 155 28.29 -0.71 50.68
CA LYS A 155 27.97 -0.06 51.96
C LYS A 155 27.36 -1.02 52.98
N ILE A 156 26.44 -1.89 52.56
CA ILE A 156 25.84 -2.92 53.43
C ILE A 156 26.92 -3.86 53.95
N ASN A 157 27.84 -4.30 53.07
CA ASN A 157 28.95 -5.17 53.45
C ASN A 157 29.88 -4.48 54.47
N ALA A 158 30.23 -3.22 54.25
CA ALA A 158 31.04 -2.45 55.21
C ALA A 158 30.34 -2.28 56.56
N ALA A 159 29.05 -1.92 56.56
CA ALA A 159 28.27 -1.79 57.80
C ALA A 159 28.16 -3.12 58.56
N SER A 160 27.96 -4.23 57.84
CA SER A 160 27.96 -5.58 58.42
C SER A 160 29.30 -5.91 59.08
N GLN A 161 30.43 -5.59 58.43
CA GLN A 161 31.76 -5.78 59.03
C GLN A 161 31.97 -4.93 60.29
N THR A 162 31.56 -3.66 60.28
CA THR A 162 31.63 -2.81 61.47
C THR A 162 30.78 -3.35 62.62
N PHE A 163 29.57 -3.85 62.32
CA PHE A 163 28.70 -4.45 63.33
C PHE A 163 29.33 -5.72 63.92
N VAL A 164 29.91 -6.59 63.08
CA VAL A 164 30.64 -7.79 63.54
C VAL A 164 31.83 -7.39 64.42
N GLN A 165 32.61 -6.37 64.03
CA GLN A 165 33.73 -5.88 64.84
C GLN A 165 33.27 -5.33 66.20
N MET A 166 32.16 -4.59 66.23
CA MET A 166 31.57 -4.07 67.47
C MET A 166 31.01 -5.19 68.36
N ALA A 167 30.34 -6.18 67.78
CA ALA A 167 29.83 -7.33 68.51
C ALA A 167 30.98 -8.15 69.12
N ASN A 168 32.06 -8.35 68.38
CA ASN A 168 33.25 -9.03 68.87
C ASN A 168 33.93 -8.23 69.99
N SER A 169 34.09 -6.90 69.84
CA SER A 169 34.72 -6.09 70.88
C SER A 169 33.89 -6.00 72.18
N LEU A 170 32.55 -5.99 72.07
CA LEU A 170 31.66 -6.10 73.23
C LEU A 170 31.76 -7.46 73.92
N THR A 171 31.90 -8.53 73.13
CA THR A 171 32.09 -9.89 73.65
C THR A 171 33.45 -10.04 74.34
N ASP A 172 34.51 -9.48 73.76
CA ASP A 172 35.86 -9.47 74.35
C ASP A 172 35.93 -8.61 75.62
N ALA A 173 35.22 -7.47 75.66
CA ALA A 173 35.09 -6.65 76.85
C ALA A 173 34.35 -7.37 77.98
N GLN A 174 33.30 -8.15 77.66
CA GLN A 174 32.60 -8.98 78.64
C GLN A 174 33.44 -10.15 79.15
N ASN A 175 34.25 -10.77 78.29
CA ASN A 175 35.12 -11.88 78.67
C ASN A 175 36.32 -11.46 79.55
N ASN A 176 36.78 -10.21 79.44
CA ASN A 176 37.87 -9.66 80.27
C ASN A 176 37.41 -9.07 81.62
N LEU A 177 36.10 -9.13 81.92
CA LEU A 177 35.49 -8.68 83.19
C LEU A 177 35.04 -9.85 84.08
N ASN A 178 35.26 -11.10 83.66
CA ASN A 178 35.04 -12.32 84.45
C ASN A 178 36.35 -12.99 84.85
#